data_AF-A0A530B4Y8-F1
#
_entry.id   AF-A0A530B4Y8-F1
#
_cell.length_a   1.000
_cell.length_b   1.000
_cell.length_c   1.000
_cell.angle_alpha   90.00
_cell.angle_beta   90.00
_cell.angle_gamma   90.00
#
_symmetry.space_group_name_H-M   'P 1'
#
loop_
_entity.id
_entity.type
_entity.pdbx_description
1 polymer ?
#
loop_
_entity_poly.entity_id
_entity_poly.type
_entity_poly.pdbx_seq_one_letter_code
_entity_poly.pdbx_strand_id
1 'polypeptide(L)'
;AYVNKGLVGVGRIPASQKDKFGETFGSGSGMAIDTKGWLRDGAGYKGSLWLLPDRGYNVVGTTDYRPRLNTIAIELTPTAPGAAPAAGQEQSGVKATLADTMLLTDDKGADATGLDPLNGVRPAAGDMPILPQADNGKLSLDDEAIVRLPDGTMFISDEYGPNIYRFSAEGRLMSATQPPAALVPMRDGKPNFASDNPGPGAAEPDPKDPETGRQNNQGLEGMSMTPDGKFLIAVLQSATRQDGGDSGSTRQNTRALVYDASDLAHLKLAHEYVVPLPVFKDAKGKTKVAAQSEIVALSDKSFLMLTRDSGNGQG
;
A
#
# COMPACT_ATOMS: atom_id res chain seq x y z
N ALA A 1 -22.44 10.83 -19.77
CA ALA A 1 -21.56 9.77 -19.23
C ALA A 1 -20.15 10.03 -19.74
N TYR A 2 -19.16 10.13 -18.85
CA TYR A 2 -17.76 10.22 -19.27
C TYR A 2 -17.29 8.82 -19.68
N VAL A 3 -16.85 8.66 -20.92
CA VAL A 3 -16.25 7.40 -21.42
C VAL A 3 -14.88 7.75 -21.99
N ASN A 4 -13.84 7.60 -21.16
CA ASN A 4 -12.46 7.74 -21.59
C ASN A 4 -11.97 6.38 -22.11
N LYS A 5 -11.74 6.29 -23.41
CA LYS A 5 -11.11 5.13 -24.08
C LYS A 5 -9.58 5.18 -24.02
N GLY A 6 -9.00 6.25 -23.46
CA GLY A 6 -7.63 6.39 -23.01
C GLY A 6 -6.51 6.26 -24.05
N LEU A 7 -5.32 6.67 -23.60
CA LEU A 7 -4.03 6.23 -24.09
C LEU A 7 -3.72 4.92 -23.36
N VAL A 8 -4.14 3.78 -23.92
CA VAL A 8 -3.89 2.48 -23.29
C VAL A 8 -2.59 1.91 -23.83
N GLY A 9 -1.69 1.59 -22.92
CA GLY A 9 -0.47 0.85 -23.19
C GLY A 9 -0.34 -0.29 -22.18
N VAL A 10 0.11 -1.44 -22.65
CA VAL A 10 0.40 -2.60 -21.80
C VAL A 10 1.86 -2.96 -21.98
N GLY A 11 2.48 -3.38 -20.89
CA GLY A 11 3.89 -3.79 -20.83
C GLY A 11 4.07 -4.95 -19.86
N ARG A 12 5.30 -5.47 -19.78
CA ARG A 12 5.65 -6.52 -18.84
C ARG A 12 7.02 -6.26 -18.23
N ILE A 13 7.16 -6.64 -16.96
CA ILE A 13 8.44 -6.86 -16.30
C ILE A 13 8.52 -8.37 -16.03
N PRO A 14 9.66 -9.06 -16.29
CA PRO A 14 9.79 -10.46 -15.96
C PRO A 14 9.57 -10.71 -14.46
N ALA A 15 8.80 -11.74 -14.10
CA ALA A 15 8.60 -12.10 -12.69
C ALA A 15 9.91 -12.48 -11.97
N SER A 16 10.92 -12.92 -12.73
CA SER A 16 12.27 -13.23 -12.25
C SER A 16 13.20 -12.01 -12.23
N GLN A 17 12.71 -10.80 -12.53
CA GLN A 17 13.51 -9.58 -12.49
C GLN A 17 14.08 -9.39 -11.10
N LYS A 18 15.41 -9.33 -11.03
CA LYS A 18 16.16 -9.04 -9.81
C LYS A 18 16.58 -7.59 -9.77
N ASP A 19 16.63 -7.03 -8.58
CA ASP A 19 17.20 -5.71 -8.32
C ASP A 19 18.73 -5.77 -8.17
N LYS A 20 19.33 -4.61 -7.86
CA LYS A 20 20.78 -4.47 -7.63
C LYS A 20 21.30 -5.23 -6.39
N PHE A 21 20.41 -5.71 -5.52
CA PHE A 21 20.73 -6.51 -4.34
C PHE A 21 20.59 -8.02 -4.60
N GLY A 22 20.20 -8.42 -5.82
CA GLY A 22 20.09 -9.82 -6.23
C GLY A 22 18.78 -10.49 -5.82
N GLU A 23 17.82 -9.73 -5.31
CA GLU A 23 16.50 -10.20 -4.86
C GLU A 23 15.44 -9.89 -5.91
N THR A 24 14.34 -10.66 -5.94
CA THR A 24 13.20 -10.36 -6.82
C THR A 24 12.63 -9.00 -6.45
N PHE A 25 12.36 -8.15 -7.45
CA PHE A 25 11.94 -6.76 -7.18
C PHE A 25 10.60 -6.63 -6.43
N GLY A 26 9.76 -7.68 -6.42
CA GLY A 26 8.53 -7.78 -5.63
C GLY A 26 7.23 -7.62 -6.42
N SER A 27 6.08 -7.80 -5.76
CA SER A 27 4.75 -7.52 -6.31
C SER A 27 4.33 -6.12 -5.88
N GLY A 28 3.95 -5.26 -6.83
CA GLY A 28 3.57 -3.88 -6.51
C GLY A 28 2.26 -3.78 -5.74
N SER A 29 2.27 -3.03 -4.64
CA SER A 29 1.07 -2.58 -3.92
C SER A 29 0.80 -1.11 -4.19
N GLY A 30 1.80 -0.25 -4.02
CA GLY A 30 1.66 1.21 -4.12
C GLY A 30 2.47 1.81 -5.26
N MET A 31 2.01 2.95 -5.79
CA MET A 31 2.74 3.68 -6.81
C MET A 31 2.68 5.19 -6.62
N ALA A 32 3.81 5.86 -6.88
CA ALA A 32 3.88 7.32 -7.01
C ALA A 32 4.50 7.71 -8.35
N ILE A 33 3.91 8.67 -9.03
CA ILE A 33 4.39 9.17 -10.32
C ILE A 33 5.43 10.28 -10.10
N ASP A 34 6.58 10.20 -10.78
CA ASP A 34 7.53 11.33 -10.83
C ASP A 34 7.02 12.42 -11.77
N THR A 35 6.03 13.19 -11.34
CA THR A 35 5.33 14.18 -12.17
C THR A 35 6.24 15.21 -12.85
N LYS A 36 7.46 15.43 -12.35
CA LYS A 36 8.44 16.35 -12.94
C LYS A 36 9.29 15.68 -14.03
N GLY A 37 9.45 14.36 -13.99
CA GLY A 37 10.26 13.59 -14.93
C GLY A 37 9.55 13.22 -16.23
N TRP A 38 8.24 13.42 -16.32
CA TRP A 38 7.47 13.05 -17.51
C TRP A 38 7.62 14.09 -18.63
N LEU A 39 7.98 13.60 -19.81
CA LEU A 39 8.07 14.40 -21.02
C LEU A 39 7.44 13.66 -22.21
N ARG A 40 6.90 14.44 -23.15
CA ARG A 40 6.46 13.91 -24.44
C ARG A 40 7.69 13.67 -25.32
N ASP A 41 7.80 12.46 -25.85
CA ASP A 41 8.86 12.04 -26.78
C ASP A 41 8.24 11.61 -28.10
N GLY A 42 8.13 12.55 -29.04
CA GLY A 42 7.42 12.36 -30.31
C GLY A 42 5.94 11.99 -30.13
N ALA A 43 5.60 10.76 -30.53
CA ALA A 43 4.25 10.19 -30.37
C ALA A 43 4.04 9.49 -29.01
N GLY A 44 5.10 9.33 -28.23
CA GLY A 44 5.07 8.67 -26.93
C GLY A 44 5.38 9.61 -25.76
N TYR A 45 5.58 8.99 -24.60
CA TYR A 45 5.91 9.63 -23.34
C TYR A 45 7.05 8.86 -22.67
N LYS A 46 7.93 9.58 -21.98
CA LYS A 46 8.98 9.01 -21.15
C LYS A 46 8.90 9.62 -19.77
N GLY A 47 9.14 8.83 -18.75
CA GLY A 47 9.18 9.28 -17.37
C GLY A 47 9.49 8.12 -16.43
N SER A 48 9.19 8.33 -15.16
CA SER A 48 9.38 7.31 -14.13
C SER A 48 8.20 7.27 -13.17
N LEU A 49 8.07 6.13 -12.51
CA LEU A 49 7.26 5.96 -11.33
C LEU A 49 8.08 5.23 -10.27
N TRP A 50 7.69 5.41 -9.03
CA TRP A 50 8.14 4.60 -7.92
C TRP A 50 7.09 3.55 -7.64
N LEU A 51 7.53 2.30 -7.59
CA LEU A 51 6.72 1.14 -7.29
C LEU A 51 7.15 0.60 -5.93
N LEU A 52 6.20 0.61 -5.00
CA LEU A 52 6.33 0.09 -3.65
C LEU A 52 5.78 -1.35 -3.64
N PRO A 53 6.62 -2.37 -3.42
CA PRO A 53 6.15 -3.72 -3.26
C PRO A 53 5.43 -3.93 -1.92
N ASP A 54 4.49 -4.88 -1.91
CA ASP A 54 3.95 -5.55 -0.71
C ASP A 54 5.11 -6.21 0.07
N ARG A 55 4.83 -6.89 1.19
CA ARG A 55 5.78 -7.65 2.04
C ARG A 55 6.46 -8.86 1.37
N GLY A 56 6.47 -8.93 0.04
CA GLY A 56 7.07 -10.00 -0.74
C GLY A 56 6.12 -11.15 -1.06
N TYR A 57 6.69 -12.28 -1.51
CA TYR A 57 5.87 -13.46 -1.84
C TYR A 57 5.28 -14.06 -0.55
N ASN A 58 3.96 -14.20 -0.52
CA ASN A 58 3.21 -14.51 0.70
C ASN A 58 2.13 -15.61 0.50
N VAL A 59 2.15 -16.35 -0.62
CA VAL A 59 1.14 -17.38 -0.95
C VAL A 59 1.21 -18.61 -0.02
N VAL A 60 2.39 -18.92 0.52
CA VAL A 60 2.64 -20.09 1.38
C VAL A 60 3.11 -19.68 2.79
N GLY A 61 2.80 -18.45 3.19
CA GLY A 61 3.45 -17.78 4.32
C GLY A 61 4.30 -16.61 3.86
N THR A 62 4.43 -15.62 4.73
CA THR A 62 5.35 -14.49 4.55
C THR A 62 6.82 -14.94 4.54
N THR A 63 7.70 -14.11 3.98
CA THR A 63 9.14 -14.39 3.86
C THR A 63 9.95 -13.23 4.41
N ASP A 64 11.24 -13.44 4.70
CA ASP A 64 12.16 -12.36 5.13
C ASP A 64 12.57 -11.46 3.95
N TYR A 65 11.56 -10.98 3.23
CA TYR A 65 11.68 -10.05 2.12
C TYR A 65 12.07 -8.67 2.67
N ARG A 66 13.15 -8.08 2.15
CA ARG A 66 13.56 -6.73 2.57
C ARG A 66 12.67 -5.68 1.90
N PRO A 67 11.92 -4.86 2.65
CA PRO A 67 11.08 -3.81 2.08
C PRO A 67 11.92 -2.82 1.27
N ARG A 68 11.35 -2.28 0.18
CA ARG A 68 12.10 -1.48 -0.79
C ARG A 68 11.20 -0.56 -1.60
N LEU A 69 11.82 0.42 -2.25
CA LEU A 69 11.20 1.22 -3.29
C LEU A 69 11.92 1.02 -4.61
N ASN A 70 11.18 0.61 -5.64
CA ASN A 70 11.71 0.43 -6.98
C ASN A 70 11.45 1.68 -7.82
N THR A 71 12.46 2.19 -8.52
CA THR A 71 12.29 3.21 -9.55
C THR A 71 12.12 2.51 -10.89
N ILE A 72 10.96 2.67 -11.50
CA ILE A 72 10.65 2.10 -12.82
C ILE A 72 10.70 3.21 -13.86
N ALA A 73 11.63 3.09 -14.81
CA ALA A 73 11.63 3.92 -16.00
C ALA A 73 10.57 3.42 -16.98
N ILE A 74 9.75 4.34 -17.49
CA ILE A 74 8.64 4.06 -18.40
C ILE A 74 8.87 4.77 -19.72
N GLU A 75 8.80 4.01 -20.81
CA GLU A 75 8.58 4.51 -22.17
C GLU A 75 7.20 4.02 -22.63
N LEU A 76 6.25 4.95 -22.81
CA LEU A 76 4.87 4.68 -23.20
C LEU A 76 4.65 5.14 -24.65
N THR A 77 4.33 4.22 -25.53
CA THR A 77 3.78 4.50 -26.86
C THR A 77 2.32 4.05 -26.88
N PRO A 78 1.37 4.97 -26.67
CA PRO A 78 -0.01 4.60 -26.45
C PRO A 78 -0.71 4.17 -27.73
N THR A 79 -1.65 3.23 -27.61
CA THR A 79 -2.56 2.91 -28.72
C THR A 79 -3.47 4.10 -28.97
N ALA A 80 -3.58 4.54 -30.23
CA ALA A 80 -4.47 5.64 -30.59
C ALA A 80 -5.93 5.29 -30.23
N PRO A 81 -6.74 6.25 -29.75
CA PRO A 81 -8.14 6.01 -29.46
C PRO A 81 -8.89 5.41 -30.65
N GLY A 82 -9.53 4.25 -30.44
CA GLY A 82 -10.26 3.53 -31.48
C GLY A 82 -9.42 2.59 -32.35
N ALA A 83 -8.10 2.56 -32.18
CA ALA A 83 -7.22 1.58 -32.80
C ALA A 83 -6.99 0.37 -31.88
N ALA A 84 -6.60 -0.75 -32.48
CA ALA A 84 -6.07 -1.92 -31.76
C ALA A 84 -4.55 -2.00 -31.95
N PRO A 85 -3.80 -2.50 -30.95
CA PRO A 85 -2.40 -2.86 -31.16
C PRO A 85 -2.26 -3.85 -32.32
N ALA A 86 -1.12 -3.82 -33.02
CA ALA A 86 -0.82 -4.84 -34.01
C ALA A 86 -0.80 -6.24 -33.35
N ALA A 87 -1.19 -7.27 -34.09
CA ALA A 87 -1.19 -8.64 -33.58
C ALA A 87 0.22 -9.04 -33.09
N GLY A 88 0.31 -9.58 -31.87
CA GLY A 88 1.56 -9.91 -31.19
C GLY A 88 2.29 -8.72 -30.54
N GLN A 89 1.74 -7.51 -30.63
CA GLN A 89 2.27 -6.27 -30.03
C GLN A 89 1.30 -5.70 -28.98
N GLU A 90 0.36 -6.51 -28.47
CA GLU A 90 -0.65 -6.08 -27.52
C GLU A 90 -0.05 -5.61 -26.19
N GLN A 91 1.19 -6.04 -25.88
CA GLN A 91 1.88 -5.75 -24.63
C GLN A 91 3.26 -5.10 -24.83
N SER A 92 3.44 -4.37 -25.94
CA SER A 92 4.65 -3.59 -26.19
C SER A 92 4.43 -2.08 -26.12
N GLY A 93 3.20 -1.64 -25.82
CA GLY A 93 2.86 -0.22 -25.67
C GLY A 93 3.55 0.45 -24.48
N VAL A 94 3.97 -0.32 -23.47
CA VAL A 94 4.77 0.15 -22.35
C VAL A 94 6.06 -0.67 -22.26
N LYS A 95 7.20 0.01 -22.35
CA LYS A 95 8.49 -0.53 -21.91
C LYS A 95 8.74 -0.04 -20.50
N ALA A 96 8.68 -0.96 -19.54
CA ALA A 96 8.99 -0.71 -18.14
C ALA A 96 10.34 -1.34 -17.79
N THR A 97 11.24 -0.58 -17.17
CA THR A 97 12.58 -1.03 -16.79
C THR A 97 12.85 -0.69 -15.33
N LEU A 98 13.28 -1.67 -14.55
CA LEU A 98 13.76 -1.43 -13.19
C LEU A 98 15.07 -0.64 -13.27
N ALA A 99 15.01 0.65 -13.00
CA ALA A 99 16.13 1.58 -13.14
C ALA A 99 16.97 1.65 -11.86
N ASP A 100 16.32 1.58 -10.70
CA ASP A 100 17.00 1.55 -9.41
C ASP A 100 16.09 0.91 -8.34
N THR A 101 16.70 0.52 -7.23
CA THR A 101 16.02 0.01 -6.03
C THR A 101 16.66 0.60 -4.79
N MET A 102 15.85 1.03 -3.83
CA MET A 102 16.29 1.54 -2.53
C MET A 102 15.66 0.69 -1.42
N LEU A 103 16.46 0.17 -0.49
CA LEU A 103 15.92 -0.57 0.65
C LEU A 103 15.31 0.40 1.66
N LEU A 104 14.24 -0.05 2.32
CA LEU A 104 13.66 0.63 3.48
C LEU A 104 14.24 -0.01 4.74
N THR A 105 14.76 0.82 5.63
CA THR A 105 15.45 0.42 6.86
C THR A 105 14.79 1.06 8.06
N ASP A 106 14.96 0.44 9.23
CA ASP A 106 14.40 0.97 10.47
C ASP A 106 15.11 2.26 10.93
N ASP A 107 14.64 2.82 12.03
CA ASP A 107 15.14 4.06 12.64
C ASP A 107 16.60 3.95 13.13
N LYS A 108 17.14 2.74 13.21
CA LYS A 108 18.53 2.43 13.57
C LYS A 108 19.39 2.14 12.35
N GLY A 109 18.78 2.01 11.16
CA GLY A 109 19.43 1.67 9.90
C GLY A 109 19.62 0.17 9.70
N ALA A 110 18.90 -0.66 10.46
CA ALA A 110 18.85 -2.10 10.24
C ALA A 110 17.82 -2.46 9.17
N ASP A 111 18.04 -3.59 8.49
CA ASP A 111 17.08 -4.12 7.51
C ASP A 111 15.72 -4.37 8.17
N ALA A 112 14.65 -3.92 7.52
CA ALA A 112 13.28 -4.33 7.82
C ALA A 112 12.95 -5.68 7.15
N THR A 113 11.76 -6.21 7.44
CA THR A 113 11.30 -7.52 6.93
C THR A 113 9.83 -7.48 6.51
N GLY A 114 9.46 -8.32 5.55
CA GLY A 114 8.08 -8.60 5.17
C GLY A 114 7.45 -9.77 5.94
N LEU A 115 8.12 -10.30 6.97
CA LEU A 115 7.56 -11.36 7.81
C LEU A 115 6.37 -10.86 8.63
N ASP A 116 5.38 -11.74 8.79
CA ASP A 116 4.31 -11.57 9.77
C ASP A 116 4.93 -11.32 11.16
N PRO A 117 4.54 -10.26 11.88
CA PRO A 117 5.09 -9.94 13.19
C PRO A 117 4.70 -10.97 14.27
N LEU A 118 3.72 -11.85 14.00
CA LEU A 118 3.20 -12.81 14.97
C LEU A 118 2.80 -12.10 16.27
N ASN A 119 3.44 -12.43 17.38
CA ASN A 119 3.21 -11.82 18.68
C ASN A 119 4.17 -10.65 19.00
N GLY A 120 5.10 -10.35 18.10
CA GLY A 120 6.14 -9.38 18.33
C GLY A 120 5.64 -7.94 18.17
N VAL A 121 5.87 -7.16 19.23
CA VAL A 121 5.57 -5.73 19.28
C VAL A 121 6.81 -5.01 19.80
N ARG A 122 7.38 -4.16 18.95
CA ARG A 122 8.45 -3.25 19.33
C ARG A 122 7.86 -2.16 20.24
N PRO A 123 8.43 -1.92 21.44
CA PRO A 123 7.95 -0.86 22.32
C PRO A 123 8.16 0.53 21.71
N ALA A 124 7.30 1.47 22.07
CA ALA A 124 7.42 2.86 21.66
C ALA A 124 8.73 3.49 22.15
N ALA A 125 9.35 4.31 21.32
CA ALA A 125 10.60 5.00 21.62
C ALA A 125 10.78 6.23 20.71
N GLY A 126 11.05 7.40 21.30
CA GLY A 126 11.19 8.64 20.52
C GLY A 126 9.94 8.95 19.70
N ASP A 127 10.12 9.23 18.41
CA ASP A 127 9.03 9.52 17.46
C ASP A 127 8.38 8.26 16.87
N MET A 128 8.64 7.10 17.48
CA MET A 128 8.04 5.82 17.11
C MET A 128 6.99 5.42 18.16
N PRO A 129 5.75 5.10 17.74
CA PRO A 129 4.78 4.42 18.58
C PRO A 129 5.19 2.95 18.77
N ILE A 130 4.30 2.12 19.34
CA ILE A 130 4.50 0.68 19.25
C ILE A 130 4.45 0.25 17.77
N LEU A 131 5.32 -0.68 17.37
CA LEU A 131 5.48 -1.08 15.98
C LEU A 131 5.49 -2.60 15.81
N PRO A 132 5.07 -3.12 14.65
CA PRO A 132 5.21 -4.55 14.32
C PRO A 132 6.68 -4.99 14.33
N GLN A 133 6.98 -6.13 14.95
CA GLN A 133 8.33 -6.69 14.94
C GLN A 133 8.25 -8.20 14.79
N ALA A 134 8.93 -8.77 13.79
CA ALA A 134 9.01 -10.21 13.62
C ALA A 134 9.94 -10.86 14.65
N ASP A 135 9.84 -12.19 14.79
CA ASP A 135 10.67 -13.00 15.70
C ASP A 135 12.18 -12.92 15.41
N ASN A 136 12.57 -12.49 14.20
CA ASN A 136 13.97 -12.22 13.86
C ASN A 136 14.48 -10.85 14.38
N GLY A 137 13.64 -10.11 15.10
CA GLY A 137 13.94 -8.81 15.71
C GLY A 137 13.84 -7.61 14.76
N LYS A 138 13.52 -7.82 13.48
CA LYS A 138 13.38 -6.74 12.49
C LYS A 138 11.99 -6.10 12.56
N LEU A 139 11.92 -4.81 12.19
CA LEU A 139 10.66 -4.12 11.93
C LEU A 139 9.93 -4.85 10.79
N SER A 140 8.68 -5.27 11.05
CA SER A 140 7.83 -5.88 10.01
C SER A 140 7.07 -4.80 9.27
N LEU A 141 7.09 -4.85 7.95
CA LEU A 141 6.39 -3.91 7.06
C LEU A 141 5.59 -4.67 6.01
N ASP A 142 4.35 -4.26 5.87
CA ASP A 142 3.44 -4.63 4.79
C ASP A 142 3.02 -3.36 4.06
N ASP A 143 3.95 -2.85 3.25
CA ASP A 143 3.88 -1.52 2.66
C ASP A 143 2.84 -1.47 1.52
N GLU A 144 1.88 -0.54 1.61
CA GLU A 144 0.74 -0.52 0.68
C GLU A 144 0.67 0.71 -0.22
N ALA A 145 0.71 1.92 0.32
CA ALA A 145 0.66 3.16 -0.46
C ALA A 145 1.85 4.06 -0.18
N ILE A 146 2.22 4.88 -1.16
CA ILE A 146 3.36 5.81 -1.08
C ILE A 146 2.97 7.22 -1.51
N VAL A 147 3.42 8.19 -0.73
CA VAL A 147 3.44 9.61 -1.10
C VAL A 147 4.87 10.11 -1.03
N ARG A 148 5.42 10.55 -2.17
CA ARG A 148 6.77 11.15 -2.24
C ARG A 148 6.71 12.67 -2.15
N LEU A 149 7.49 13.25 -1.25
CA LEU A 149 7.53 14.69 -0.99
C LEU A 149 8.59 15.40 -1.84
N PRO A 150 8.48 16.73 -2.03
CA PRO A 150 9.45 17.50 -2.82
C PRO A 150 10.90 17.46 -2.31
N ASP A 151 11.10 17.23 -1.00
CA ASP A 151 12.43 17.10 -0.38
C ASP A 151 13.03 15.68 -0.54
N GLY A 152 12.30 14.77 -1.19
CA GLY A 152 12.70 13.39 -1.43
C GLY A 152 12.28 12.42 -0.32
N THR A 153 11.88 12.91 0.86
CA THR A 153 11.27 12.07 1.91
C THR A 153 9.93 11.51 1.44
N MET A 154 9.45 10.47 2.10
CA MET A 154 8.23 9.79 1.69
C MET A 154 7.40 9.31 2.87
N PHE A 155 6.08 9.34 2.70
CA PHE A 155 5.16 8.62 3.56
C PHE A 155 4.82 7.28 2.93
N ILE A 156 4.78 6.23 3.74
CA ILE A 156 4.37 4.88 3.36
C ILE A 156 3.33 4.37 4.36
N SER A 157 2.20 3.84 3.88
CA SER A 157 1.20 3.19 4.74
C SER A 157 1.45 1.70 4.84
N ASP A 158 0.92 1.07 5.88
CA ASP A 158 1.18 -0.33 6.21
C ASP A 158 -0.09 -1.09 6.61
N GLU A 159 -0.17 -2.39 6.31
CA GLU A 159 -1.30 -3.21 6.75
C GLU A 159 -1.14 -3.80 8.16
N TYR A 160 0.09 -4.07 8.60
CA TYR A 160 0.32 -4.71 9.89
C TYR A 160 -0.12 -3.80 11.04
N GLY A 161 0.56 -2.66 11.17
CA GLY A 161 0.45 -1.67 12.24
C GLY A 161 -0.69 -0.64 12.08
N PRO A 162 -1.60 -0.84 11.12
CA PRO A 162 -2.10 0.21 10.22
C PRO A 162 -1.42 1.59 10.31
N ASN A 163 -0.08 1.64 10.29
CA ASN A 163 0.67 2.88 10.54
C ASN A 163 0.91 3.69 9.26
N ILE A 164 1.24 4.97 9.43
CA ILE A 164 1.87 5.80 8.40
C ILE A 164 3.33 6.05 8.80
N TYR A 165 4.27 5.54 8.04
CA TYR A 165 5.70 5.71 8.23
C TYR A 165 6.24 6.87 7.40
N ARG A 166 7.16 7.67 7.96
CA ARG A 166 7.93 8.65 7.21
C ARG A 166 9.36 8.16 7.04
N PHE A 167 9.81 8.01 5.81
CA PHE A 167 11.18 7.63 5.46
C PHE A 167 11.98 8.79 4.88
N SER A 168 13.29 8.79 5.11
CA SER A 168 14.23 9.71 4.47
C SER A 168 14.30 9.47 2.97
N ALA A 169 14.94 10.38 2.22
CA ALA A 169 15.17 10.21 0.79
C ALA A 169 16.01 8.97 0.44
N GLU A 170 16.75 8.44 1.41
CA GLU A 170 17.60 7.25 1.34
C GLU A 170 16.94 6.00 1.94
N GLY A 171 15.68 6.09 2.37
CA GLY A 171 14.91 4.94 2.87
C GLY A 171 15.13 4.60 4.34
N ARG A 172 15.63 5.53 5.17
CA ARG A 172 15.68 5.31 6.64
C ARG A 172 14.40 5.80 7.31
N LEU A 173 13.78 4.98 8.15
CA LEU A 173 12.61 5.37 8.93
C LEU A 173 12.95 6.56 9.85
N MET A 174 12.13 7.60 9.83
CA MET A 174 12.32 8.85 10.57
C MET A 174 11.27 9.05 11.66
N SER A 175 9.99 8.77 11.36
CA SER A 175 8.90 8.81 12.32
C SER A 175 7.76 7.88 11.89
N ALA A 176 6.83 7.59 12.79
CA ALA A 176 5.64 6.83 12.47
C ALA A 176 4.41 7.40 13.19
N THR A 177 3.28 7.43 12.48
CA THR A 177 1.99 7.85 13.01
C THR A 177 1.08 6.63 13.14
N GLN A 178 0.68 6.33 14.37
CA GLN A 178 -0.30 5.28 14.64
C GLN A 178 -1.72 5.83 14.44
N PRO A 179 -2.66 5.04 13.89
CA PRO A 179 -4.06 5.45 13.76
C PRO A 179 -4.73 5.53 15.14
N PRO A 180 -5.99 6.03 15.21
CA PRO A 180 -6.78 5.95 16.43
C PRO A 180 -6.75 4.54 17.04
N ALA A 181 -6.75 4.46 18.38
CA ALA A 181 -6.66 3.19 19.10
C ALA A 181 -7.73 2.17 18.68
N ALA A 182 -8.90 2.64 18.23
CA ALA A 182 -9.97 1.78 17.71
C ALA A 182 -9.60 1.01 16.44
N LEU A 183 -8.57 1.40 15.70
CA LEU A 183 -8.09 0.71 14.49
C LEU A 183 -6.92 -0.24 14.80
N VAL A 184 -6.27 -0.11 15.96
CA VAL A 184 -5.18 -0.99 16.39
C VAL A 184 -5.75 -2.39 16.64
N PRO A 185 -5.22 -3.45 15.98
CA PRO A 185 -5.70 -4.81 16.14
C PRO A 185 -5.36 -5.36 17.53
N MET A 186 -6.34 -5.97 18.18
CA MET A 186 -6.18 -6.49 19.55
C MET A 186 -6.45 -7.99 19.61
N ARG A 187 -5.62 -8.72 20.36
CA ARG A 187 -5.84 -10.12 20.77
C ARG A 187 -5.58 -10.24 22.27
N ASP A 188 -6.47 -10.89 23.00
CA ASP A 188 -6.39 -11.03 24.45
C ASP A 188 -6.18 -9.70 25.18
N GLY A 189 -6.86 -8.65 24.70
CA GLY A 189 -6.74 -7.30 25.24
C GLY A 189 -5.38 -6.60 25.03
N LYS A 190 -4.51 -7.10 24.15
CA LYS A 190 -3.21 -6.51 23.83
C LYS A 190 -3.07 -6.19 22.34
N PRO A 191 -2.31 -5.13 21.95
CA PRO A 191 -1.97 -4.91 20.55
C PRO A 191 -1.26 -6.13 19.97
N ASN A 192 -1.74 -6.60 18.83
CA ASN A 192 -1.15 -7.73 18.13
C ASN A 192 -1.28 -7.54 16.61
N PHE A 193 -0.15 -7.38 15.93
CA PHE A 193 -0.10 -6.98 14.54
C PHE A 193 -0.06 -8.16 13.55
N ALA A 194 -0.29 -9.40 14.00
CA ALA A 194 -0.29 -10.54 13.10
C ALA A 194 -1.30 -10.37 11.95
N SER A 195 -0.96 -10.93 10.78
CA SER A 195 -1.78 -10.93 9.57
C SER A 195 -2.42 -12.29 9.29
N ASP A 196 -2.22 -13.28 10.15
CA ASP A 196 -2.66 -14.67 9.93
C ASP A 196 -2.05 -15.26 8.65
N ASN A 197 -0.82 -14.85 8.34
CA ASN A 197 -0.02 -15.37 7.24
C ASN A 197 1.42 -15.65 7.71
N PRO A 198 1.59 -16.49 8.76
CA PRO A 198 2.89 -16.76 9.35
C PRO A 198 3.86 -17.34 8.30
N GLY A 199 5.15 -17.02 8.43
CA GLY A 199 6.18 -17.64 7.60
C GLY A 199 6.27 -19.16 7.82
N PRO A 200 6.92 -19.91 6.90
CA PRO A 200 6.99 -21.37 6.99
C PRO A 200 7.50 -21.88 8.34
N GLY A 201 6.68 -22.70 9.00
CA GLY A 201 7.01 -23.32 10.29
C GLY A 201 6.67 -22.49 11.54
N ALA A 202 6.21 -21.24 11.39
CA ALA A 202 5.66 -20.47 12.49
C ALA A 202 4.19 -20.86 12.77
N ALA A 203 3.78 -20.68 14.03
CA ALA A 203 2.40 -20.95 14.43
C ALA A 203 1.46 -19.83 13.96
N GLU A 204 0.22 -20.19 13.64
CA GLU A 204 -0.86 -19.22 13.43
C GLU A 204 -1.13 -18.44 14.73
N PRO A 205 -1.58 -17.17 14.63
CA PRO A 205 -2.00 -16.42 15.80
C PRO A 205 -3.19 -17.08 16.50
N ASP A 206 -3.25 -16.93 17.83
CA ASP A 206 -4.36 -17.40 18.66
C ASP A 206 -4.86 -16.23 19.55
N PRO A 207 -6.14 -15.84 19.48
CA PRO A 207 -7.13 -16.27 18.49
C PRO A 207 -6.72 -15.91 17.06
N LYS A 208 -7.20 -16.71 16.10
CA LYS A 208 -6.93 -16.52 14.66
C LYS A 208 -7.18 -15.09 14.20
N ASP A 209 -8.38 -14.57 14.49
CA ASP A 209 -8.75 -13.20 14.18
C ASP A 209 -8.54 -12.28 15.40
N PRO A 210 -8.19 -11.00 15.19
CA PRO A 210 -8.26 -10.00 16.24
C PRO A 210 -9.71 -9.81 16.72
N GLU A 211 -9.85 -9.46 17.99
CA GLU A 211 -11.16 -9.22 18.63
C GLU A 211 -11.71 -7.84 18.25
N THR A 212 -10.84 -6.83 18.16
CA THR A 212 -11.16 -5.45 17.78
C THR A 212 -10.07 -4.87 16.87
N GLY A 213 -10.35 -3.73 16.23
CA GLY A 213 -9.38 -3.06 15.35
C GLY A 213 -9.52 -3.48 13.90
N ARG A 214 -8.49 -3.21 13.09
CA ARG A 214 -8.43 -3.72 11.72
C ARG A 214 -8.46 -5.26 11.71
N GLN A 215 -9.05 -5.84 10.67
CA GLN A 215 -9.00 -7.29 10.44
C GLN A 215 -7.61 -7.69 9.93
N ASN A 216 -7.20 -8.96 10.11
CA ASN A 216 -6.00 -9.53 9.51
C ASN A 216 -5.89 -9.15 8.03
N ASN A 217 -4.74 -8.62 7.62
CA ASN A 217 -4.49 -8.23 6.23
C ASN A 217 -5.53 -7.26 5.67
N GLN A 218 -5.87 -6.22 6.44
CA GLN A 218 -6.84 -5.18 6.09
C GLN A 218 -6.48 -3.83 6.74
N GLY A 219 -5.21 -3.44 6.73
CA GLY A 219 -4.77 -2.17 7.32
C GLY A 219 -4.89 -0.98 6.36
N LEU A 220 -4.00 0.01 6.46
CA LEU A 220 -4.09 1.23 5.64
C LEU A 220 -3.55 0.96 4.23
N GLU A 221 -4.46 0.78 3.27
CA GLU A 221 -4.08 0.42 1.91
C GLU A 221 -4.04 1.62 0.96
N GLY A 222 -4.97 2.58 1.07
CA GLY A 222 -4.95 3.79 0.24
C GLY A 222 -4.37 4.97 0.97
N MET A 223 -3.48 5.73 0.31
CA MET A 223 -2.97 6.97 0.89
C MET A 223 -2.67 8.03 -0.18
N SER A 224 -3.09 9.26 0.07
CA SER A 224 -2.82 10.37 -0.83
C SER A 224 -2.71 11.69 -0.09
N MET A 225 -1.78 12.54 -0.51
CA MET A 225 -1.66 13.90 0.00
C MET A 225 -2.48 14.87 -0.86
N THR A 226 -3.13 15.83 -0.22
CA THR A 226 -3.88 16.87 -0.93
C THR A 226 -2.97 17.68 -1.85
N PRO A 227 -3.48 18.20 -2.99
CA PRO A 227 -2.65 18.95 -3.93
C PRO A 227 -1.96 20.19 -3.34
N ASP A 228 -2.49 20.76 -2.26
CA ASP A 228 -1.88 21.89 -1.53
C ASP A 228 -0.85 21.47 -0.46
N GLY A 229 -0.65 20.16 -0.27
CA GLY A 229 0.33 19.57 0.64
C GLY A 229 -0.03 19.65 2.12
N LYS A 230 -1.24 20.09 2.48
CA LYS A 230 -1.61 20.33 3.88
C LYS A 230 -2.17 19.12 4.60
N PHE A 231 -2.81 18.21 3.88
CA PHE A 231 -3.43 17.04 4.48
C PHE A 231 -2.96 15.75 3.82
N LEU A 232 -2.72 14.74 4.65
CA LEU A 232 -2.50 13.36 4.22
C LEU A 232 -3.77 12.57 4.54
N ILE A 233 -4.38 11.97 3.52
CA ILE A 233 -5.57 11.13 3.66
C ILE A 233 -5.12 9.69 3.56
N ALA A 234 -5.47 8.86 4.55
CA ALA A 234 -5.21 7.43 4.54
C ALA A 234 -6.52 6.66 4.79
N VAL A 235 -6.72 5.54 4.10
CA VAL A 235 -7.96 4.78 4.13
C VAL A 235 -7.65 3.33 4.41
N LEU A 236 -8.40 2.72 5.35
CA LEU A 236 -8.33 1.29 5.57
C LEU A 236 -8.87 0.53 4.35
N GLN A 237 -8.26 -0.60 4.04
CA GLN A 237 -8.70 -1.50 2.96
C GLN A 237 -10.19 -1.89 3.12
N SER A 238 -10.62 -2.16 4.37
CA SER A 238 -11.98 -2.54 4.72
C SER A 238 -12.39 -2.03 6.11
N ALA A 239 -13.67 -2.21 6.46
CA ALA A 239 -14.19 -1.95 7.80
C ALA A 239 -13.38 -2.66 8.90
N THR A 240 -13.29 -2.02 10.06
CA THR A 240 -12.77 -2.64 11.29
C THR A 240 -13.69 -3.75 11.78
N ARG A 241 -13.19 -4.63 12.66
CA ARG A 241 -13.96 -5.73 13.25
C ARG A 241 -15.26 -5.25 13.88
N GLN A 242 -15.20 -4.20 14.70
CA GLN A 242 -16.38 -3.60 15.36
C GLN A 242 -17.36 -2.91 14.40
N ASP A 243 -16.97 -2.68 13.15
CA ASP A 243 -17.82 -2.08 12.10
C ASP A 243 -18.32 -3.11 11.06
N GLY A 244 -18.18 -4.41 11.34
CA GLY A 244 -18.59 -5.50 10.44
C GLY A 244 -17.47 -6.06 9.56
N GLY A 245 -16.21 -5.80 9.89
CA GLY A 245 -15.00 -6.28 9.20
C GLY A 245 -14.72 -7.78 9.34
N ASP A 246 -15.52 -8.49 10.14
CA ASP A 246 -15.48 -9.93 10.38
C ASP A 246 -15.93 -10.77 9.17
N SER A 247 -16.61 -10.18 8.19
CA SER A 247 -16.99 -10.87 6.96
C SER A 247 -16.90 -9.99 5.71
N GLY A 248 -16.50 -10.61 4.60
CA GLY A 248 -16.49 -9.98 3.27
C GLY A 248 -17.86 -9.51 2.77
N SER A 249 -18.95 -9.89 3.44
CA SER A 249 -20.32 -9.44 3.10
C SER A 249 -20.84 -8.29 3.99
N THR A 250 -20.15 -7.97 5.09
CA THR A 250 -20.60 -6.97 6.09
C THR A 250 -19.64 -5.79 6.21
N ARG A 251 -18.43 -5.90 5.68
CA ARG A 251 -17.34 -4.92 5.79
C ARG A 251 -17.49 -3.61 5.00
N GLN A 252 -18.73 -3.15 4.76
CA GLN A 252 -19.03 -2.03 3.86
C GLN A 252 -18.43 -0.70 4.33
N ASN A 253 -18.34 -0.45 5.63
CA ASN A 253 -18.05 0.88 6.16
C ASN A 253 -16.58 1.01 6.58
N THR A 254 -15.70 1.34 5.63
CA THR A 254 -14.28 1.60 5.93
C THR A 254 -14.06 2.99 6.55
N ARG A 255 -12.87 3.25 7.07
CA ARG A 255 -12.47 4.53 7.67
C ARG A 255 -11.46 5.26 6.80
N ALA A 256 -11.75 6.53 6.51
CA ALA A 256 -10.79 7.49 5.96
C ALA A 256 -10.34 8.45 7.06
N LEU A 257 -9.03 8.52 7.28
CA LEU A 257 -8.36 9.35 8.26
C LEU A 257 -7.70 10.52 7.52
N VAL A 258 -7.98 11.74 7.95
CA VAL A 258 -7.39 12.96 7.39
C VAL A 258 -6.46 13.56 8.43
N TYR A 259 -5.17 13.57 8.13
CA TYR A 259 -4.14 14.12 8.99
C TYR A 259 -3.67 15.47 8.50
N ASP A 260 -3.59 16.45 9.40
CA ASP A 260 -2.84 17.69 9.19
C ASP A 260 -1.34 17.37 9.12
N ALA A 261 -0.71 17.81 8.04
CA ALA A 261 0.69 17.56 7.69
C ALA A 261 1.59 18.80 7.87
N SER A 262 1.15 19.80 8.65
CA SER A 262 1.97 20.98 8.97
C SER A 262 3.25 20.65 9.74
N ASP A 263 3.22 19.58 10.54
CA ASP A 263 4.39 18.92 11.10
C ASP A 263 4.49 17.50 10.53
N LEU A 264 5.37 17.32 9.54
CA LEU A 264 5.56 16.06 8.85
C LEU A 264 6.09 14.94 9.76
N ALA A 265 6.72 15.26 10.90
CA ALA A 265 7.16 14.25 11.86
C ALA A 265 6.01 13.77 12.75
N HIS A 266 5.01 14.63 13.00
CA HIS A 266 3.91 14.42 13.94
C HIS A 266 2.56 14.75 13.30
N LEU A 267 2.12 13.89 12.38
CA LEU A 267 0.82 14.02 11.74
C LEU A 267 -0.30 14.06 12.79
N LYS A 268 -1.21 15.03 12.67
CA LYS A 268 -2.32 15.20 13.63
C LYS A 268 -3.64 14.85 12.96
N LEU A 269 -4.39 13.92 13.54
CA LEU A 269 -5.71 13.57 13.02
C LEU A 269 -6.64 14.79 13.12
N ALA A 270 -7.07 15.29 11.97
CA ALA A 270 -8.01 16.41 11.86
C ALA A 270 -9.44 15.91 11.71
N HIS A 271 -9.64 14.85 10.91
CA HIS A 271 -10.96 14.27 10.65
C HIS A 271 -10.91 12.76 10.48
N GLU A 272 -12.00 12.10 10.84
CA GLU A 272 -12.28 10.70 10.51
C GLU A 272 -13.64 10.64 9.81
N TYR A 273 -13.71 9.92 8.70
CA TYR A 273 -14.93 9.72 7.92
C TYR A 273 -15.21 8.23 7.74
N VAL A 274 -16.49 7.87 7.77
CA VAL A 274 -16.96 6.57 7.29
C VAL A 274 -17.14 6.64 5.78
N VAL A 275 -16.51 5.72 5.06
CA VAL A 275 -16.62 5.62 3.60
C VAL A 275 -17.32 4.30 3.25
N PRO A 276 -18.53 4.34 2.68
CA PRO A 276 -19.22 3.14 2.23
C PRO A 276 -18.56 2.60 0.95
N LEU A 277 -18.07 1.36 1.04
CA LEU A 277 -17.52 0.61 -0.08
C LEU A 277 -18.63 0.04 -0.99
N PRO A 278 -18.36 -0.17 -2.28
CA PRO A 278 -19.33 -0.75 -3.20
C PRO A 278 -19.76 -2.17 -2.78
N VAL A 279 -21.07 -2.40 -2.82
CA VAL A 279 -21.68 -3.70 -2.54
C VAL A 279 -22.24 -4.29 -3.83
N PHE A 280 -21.93 -5.56 -4.09
CA PHE A 280 -22.38 -6.25 -5.30
C PHE A 280 -22.74 -7.71 -5.00
N LYS A 281 -23.31 -8.38 -6.01
CA LYS A 281 -23.59 -9.82 -5.99
C LYS A 281 -22.59 -10.53 -6.91
N ASP A 282 -21.91 -11.56 -6.40
CA ASP A 282 -21.09 -12.41 -7.26
C ASP A 282 -21.95 -13.31 -8.17
N ALA A 283 -21.30 -14.09 -9.04
CA ALA A 283 -21.98 -15.01 -9.96
C ALA A 283 -22.85 -16.08 -9.27
N LYS A 284 -22.66 -16.29 -7.95
CA LYS A 284 -23.45 -17.21 -7.12
C LYS A 284 -24.54 -16.49 -6.31
N GLY A 285 -24.75 -15.19 -6.52
CA GLY A 285 -25.74 -14.37 -5.82
C GLY A 285 -25.35 -13.98 -4.39
N LYS A 286 -24.11 -14.23 -3.96
CA LYS A 286 -23.62 -13.88 -2.63
C LYS A 286 -23.28 -12.39 -2.57
N THR A 287 -23.68 -11.71 -1.49
CA THR A 287 -23.28 -10.32 -1.24
C THR A 287 -21.78 -10.25 -0.99
N LYS A 288 -21.13 -9.32 -1.68
CA LYS A 288 -19.70 -9.01 -1.57
C LYS A 288 -19.51 -7.51 -1.44
N VAL A 289 -18.47 -7.13 -0.71
CA VAL A 289 -17.98 -5.76 -0.60
C VAL A 289 -16.65 -5.67 -1.33
N ALA A 290 -16.55 -4.74 -2.29
CA ALA A 290 -15.30 -4.44 -2.98
C ALA A 290 -14.38 -3.65 -2.03
N ALA A 291 -13.23 -4.24 -1.70
CA ALA A 291 -12.27 -3.61 -0.79
C ALA A 291 -11.63 -2.38 -1.45
N GLN A 292 -11.27 -1.38 -0.66
CA GLN A 292 -10.46 -0.26 -1.13
C GLN A 292 -9.07 -0.75 -1.56
N SER A 293 -8.50 -0.15 -2.60
CA SER A 293 -7.15 -0.48 -3.09
C SER A 293 -6.27 0.74 -3.29
N GLU A 294 -6.78 1.85 -3.83
CA GLU A 294 -5.99 3.09 -3.91
C GLU A 294 -6.89 4.32 -3.80
N ILE A 295 -6.34 5.45 -3.39
CA ILE A 295 -6.99 6.76 -3.47
C ILE A 295 -6.10 7.81 -4.13
N VAL A 296 -6.73 8.83 -4.73
CA VAL A 296 -6.04 10.06 -5.11
C VAL A 296 -6.83 11.27 -4.63
N ALA A 297 -6.20 12.09 -3.80
CA ALA A 297 -6.81 13.32 -3.30
C ALA A 297 -6.91 14.35 -4.44
N LEU A 298 -8.12 14.88 -4.66
CA LEU A 298 -8.36 15.96 -5.61
C LEU A 298 -8.39 17.34 -4.91
N SER A 299 -8.73 17.34 -3.62
CA SER A 299 -8.76 18.51 -2.73
C SER A 299 -8.77 18.05 -1.27
N ASP A 300 -8.87 18.99 -0.34
CA ASP A 300 -9.14 18.77 1.08
C ASP A 300 -10.54 18.18 1.36
N LYS A 301 -11.41 18.09 0.35
CA LYS A 301 -12.83 17.68 0.49
C LYS A 301 -13.24 16.52 -0.41
N SER A 302 -12.37 16.06 -1.30
CA SER A 302 -12.73 15.05 -2.29
C SER A 302 -11.51 14.25 -2.73
N PHE A 303 -11.67 12.94 -2.86
CA PHE A 303 -10.70 12.03 -3.46
C PHE A 303 -11.42 11.06 -4.42
N LEU A 304 -10.68 10.48 -5.35
CA LEU A 304 -11.12 9.29 -6.09
C LEU A 304 -10.65 8.06 -5.34
N MET A 305 -11.44 6.99 -5.38
CA MET A 305 -11.10 5.70 -4.77
C MET A 305 -11.24 4.60 -5.81
N LEU A 306 -10.21 3.76 -5.90
CA LEU A 306 -10.22 2.50 -6.61
C LEU A 306 -10.58 1.39 -5.62
N THR A 307 -11.56 0.57 -5.99
CA THR A 307 -12.00 -0.58 -5.19
C THR A 307 -11.93 -1.86 -6.00
N ARG A 308 -11.50 -2.96 -5.40
CA ARG A 308 -11.26 -4.25 -6.06
C ARG A 308 -12.16 -5.37 -5.54
N ASP A 309 -12.50 -6.29 -6.42
CA ASP A 309 -13.46 -7.38 -6.17
C ASP A 309 -12.83 -8.79 -6.20
N SER A 310 -11.49 -8.86 -6.05
CA SER A 310 -10.70 -10.10 -5.96
C SER A 310 -10.94 -11.10 -7.11
N GLY A 311 -11.20 -10.61 -8.34
CA GLY A 311 -11.13 -11.46 -9.53
C GLY A 311 -12.00 -11.09 -10.73
N ASN A 312 -12.87 -10.07 -10.67
CA ASN A 312 -13.69 -9.67 -11.83
C ASN A 312 -13.40 -8.25 -12.35
N GLY A 313 -12.57 -7.47 -11.66
CA GLY A 313 -11.95 -6.24 -12.15
C GLY A 313 -10.44 -6.39 -12.39
N GLN A 314 -9.90 -5.70 -13.40
CA GLN A 314 -8.44 -5.59 -13.62
C GLN A 314 -7.78 -4.44 -12.81
N GLY A 315 -8.54 -3.82 -11.89
CA GLY A 315 -8.24 -2.46 -11.44
C GLY A 315 -8.86 -1.48 -12.42
#